data_AF-A0A2X3DGV7-F1
#
_entry.id   AF-A0A2X3DGV7-F1
#
_cell.length_a   1.000
_cell.length_b   1.000
_cell.length_c   1.000
_cell.angle_alpha   90.00
_cell.angle_beta   90.00
_cell.angle_gamma   90.00
#
_symmetry.space_group_name_H-M   'P 1'
#
loop_
_entity.id
_entity.type
_entity.pdbx_description
1 polymer ?
#
loop_
_entity_poly.entity_id
_entity_poly.type
_entity_poly.pdbx_seq_one_letter_code
_entity_poly.pdbx_strand_id
1 'polypeptide(L)' 'MTLVIKNANSDLTKAIKDIVKPTNANLMINNQKQPSKKLLKAIKQAQNGEVIKYTSFEDFRTDMYELF' A
#
# COMPACT_ATOMS: atom_id res chain seq x y z
N MET A 1 12.39 -20.21 -14.94
CA MET A 1 11.25 -19.37 -15.39
C MET A 1 10.87 -18.44 -14.25
N THR A 2 10.60 -17.16 -14.50
CA THR A 2 10.25 -16.20 -13.43
C THR A 2 8.84 -15.68 -13.66
N LEU A 3 7.96 -15.90 -12.69
CA LEU A 3 6.60 -15.39 -12.69
C LEU A 3 6.57 -14.08 -11.90
N VAL A 4 6.15 -12.99 -12.55
CA VAL A 4 6.03 -11.67 -11.92
C VAL A 4 4.55 -11.32 -11.79
N ILE A 5 4.08 -11.15 -10.56
CA ILE A 5 2.71 -10.73 -10.29
C ILE A 5 2.72 -9.38 -9.60
N LYS A 6 1.97 -8.43 -10.16
CA LYS A 6 1.76 -7.09 -9.61
C LYS A 6 0.39 -7.02 -8.96
N ASN A 7 0.28 -6.28 -7.85
CA ASN A 7 -1.00 -5.99 -7.18
C ASN A 7 -1.76 -7.25 -6.72
N ALA A 8 -1.07 -8.29 -6.28
CA ALA A 8 -1.72 -9.45 -5.68
C ALA A 8 -2.24 -9.11 -4.28
N ASN A 9 -3.48 -9.50 -3.99
CA ASN A 9 -3.96 -9.54 -2.62
C ASN A 9 -3.35 -10.74 -1.86
N SER A 10 -3.62 -10.82 -0.55
CA SER A 10 -3.07 -11.88 0.32
C SER A 10 -3.45 -13.29 -0.16
N ASP A 11 -4.68 -13.46 -0.63
CA ASP A 11 -5.24 -14.75 -0.96
C ASP A 11 -4.66 -15.28 -2.27
N LEU A 12 -4.57 -14.41 -3.28
CA LEU A 12 -3.91 -14.70 -4.56
C LEU A 12 -2.42 -14.99 -4.35
N THR A 13 -1.75 -14.20 -3.52
CA THR A 13 -0.34 -14.44 -3.15
C THR A 13 -0.13 -15.83 -2.56
N LYS A 14 -1.03 -16.25 -1.66
CA LYS A 14 -0.96 -17.56 -1.00
C LYS A 14 -1.18 -18.69 -2.01
N ALA A 15 -2.24 -18.58 -2.82
CA ALA A 15 -2.56 -19.56 -3.85
C ALA A 15 -1.41 -19.75 -4.85
N ILE A 16 -0.81 -18.66 -5.31
CA ILE A 16 0.30 -18.73 -6.27
C ILE A 16 1.58 -19.28 -5.63
N LYS A 17 1.88 -18.94 -4.37
CA LYS A 17 3.01 -19.54 -3.64
C LYS A 17 2.88 -21.06 -3.59
N ASP A 18 1.68 -21.57 -3.34
CA ASP A 18 1.45 -23.02 -3.25
C ASP A 18 1.54 -23.71 -4.62
N ILE A 19 1.15 -23.03 -5.70
CA ILE A 19 1.30 -23.51 -7.08
C ILE A 19 2.77 -23.49 -7.54
N VAL A 20 3.55 -22.47 -7.14
CA VAL A 20 4.94 -22.30 -7.60
C VAL A 20 5.91 -23.21 -6.83
N LYS A 21 5.64 -23.54 -5.55
CA LYS A 21 6.48 -24.45 -4.74
C LYS A 21 6.91 -25.76 -5.43
N PRO A 22 6.02 -26.53 -6.08
CA PRO A 22 6.41 -27.76 -6.79
C PRO A 22 7.11 -27.50 -8.14
N THR A 23 7.20 -26.25 -8.59
CA THR A 23 7.82 -25.87 -9.85
C THR A 23 9.22 -25.28 -9.61
N ASN A 24 10.14 -25.46 -10.56
CA ASN A 24 11.47 -24.84 -10.52
C ASN A 24 11.44 -23.35 -10.94
N ALA A 25 10.35 -22.63 -10.62
CA ALA A 25 10.11 -21.26 -11.05
C ALA A 25 10.33 -20.27 -9.90
N ASN A 26 10.88 -19.09 -10.24
CA ASN A 26 11.06 -17.99 -9.31
C ASN A 26 9.79 -17.14 -9.27
N LEU A 27 9.34 -16.77 -8.08
CA LEU A 27 8.16 -15.94 -7.87
C LEU A 27 8.56 -14.56 -7.36
N MET A 28 8.25 -13.52 -8.13
CA MET A 28 8.32 -12.12 -7.68
C MET A 28 6.92 -11.56 -7.53
N ILE A 29 6.55 -11.24 -6.29
CA ILE A 29 5.28 -10.57 -5.99
C ILE A 29 5.56 -9.13 -5.66
N ASN A 30 5.13 -8.24 -6.55
CA ASN A 30 5.25 -6.80 -6.37
C ASN A 30 3.92 -6.28 -5.82
N ASN A 31 3.80 -6.33 -4.49
CA ASN A 31 2.62 -5.82 -3.81
C ASN A 31 2.57 -4.30 -3.93
N GLN A 32 1.38 -3.76 -4.15
CA GLN A 32 1.15 -2.34 -3.91
C GLN A 32 1.50 -2.03 -2.46
N LYS A 33 2.25 -0.94 -2.24
CA LYS A 33 2.52 -0.44 -0.88
C LYS A 33 1.18 -0.28 -0.17
N GLN A 34 1.05 -0.92 0.98
CA GLN A 34 -0.09 -0.68 1.86
C GLN A 34 -0.13 0.82 2.20
N PRO A 35 -1.32 1.46 2.17
CA PRO A 35 -1.43 2.86 2.54
C PRO A 35 -0.87 3.07 3.95
N SER A 36 -0.13 4.17 4.14
CA SER A 36 0.47 4.49 5.43
C SER A 36 -0.62 4.59 6.51
N LYS A 37 -0.27 4.29 7.77
CA LYS A 37 -1.20 4.48 8.90
C LYS A 37 -1.71 5.93 8.97
N LYS A 38 -0.86 6.88 8.57
CA LYS A 38 -1.18 8.31 8.50
C LYS A 38 -2.24 8.60 7.44
N LEU A 39 -2.11 8.02 6.24
CA LEU A 39 -3.11 8.13 5.18
C LEU A 39 -4.46 7.50 5.58
N LEU A 40 -4.44 6.32 6.20
CA LEU A 40 -5.65 5.69 6.72
C LEU A 40 -6.36 6.55 7.77
N LYS A 41 -5.59 7.20 8.65
CA LYS A 41 -6.12 8.14 9.64
C LYS A 41 -6.73 9.36 8.95
N ALA A 42 -6.02 9.98 8.00
CA ALA A 42 -6.51 11.14 7.26
C ALA A 42 -7.82 10.86 6.50
N ILE A 43 -7.94 9.67 5.87
CA ILE A 43 -9.19 9.23 5.22
C ILE A 43 -10.34 9.17 6.24
N LYS A 44 -10.10 8.59 7.41
CA LYS A 44 -11.12 8.49 8.47
C LYS A 44 -11.54 9.87 9.00
N GLN A 45 -10.58 10.77 9.18
CA GLN A 45 -10.85 12.15 9.61
C GLN A 45 -11.70 12.90 8.58
N ALA A 46 -11.37 12.77 7.29
CA ALA A 46 -12.17 13.34 6.21
C ALA A 46 -13.60 12.77 6.17
N GLN A 47 -13.77 11.45 6.36
CA GLN A 47 -15.09 10.80 6.44
C GLN A 47 -15.91 11.29 7.63
N ASN A 48 -15.26 11.62 8.75
CA ASN A 48 -15.89 12.18 9.93
C ASN A 48 -16.16 13.69 9.84
N GLY A 49 -15.75 14.35 8.74
CA GLY A 49 -15.86 15.81 8.59
C GLY A 49 -14.86 16.63 9.40
N GLU A 50 -13.79 16.00 9.91
CA GLU A 50 -12.70 16.70 10.59
C GLU A 50 -11.85 17.48 9.58
N VAL A 51 -11.56 18.74 9.89
CA VAL A 51 -10.75 19.62 9.03
C VAL A 51 -9.44 19.96 9.75
N ILE A 52 -8.31 19.65 9.10
CA ILE A 52 -6.99 20.08 9.58
C ILE A 52 -6.67 21.43 8.92
N LYS A 53 -6.41 22.44 9.75
CA LYS A 53 -5.94 23.75 9.30
C LYS A 53 -4.43 23.81 9.45
N TYR A 54 -3.74 24.22 8.40
CA TYR A 54 -2.30 24.43 8.41
C TYR A 54 -2.00 25.93 8.49
N THR A 55 -0.97 26.28 9.25
CA THR A 55 -0.49 27.64 9.44
C THR A 55 0.38 28.13 8.29
N SER A 56 0.99 27.21 7.54
CA SER A 56 1.83 27.51 6.40
C SER A 56 1.71 26.43 5.31
N PHE A 57 2.11 26.80 4.09
CA PHE A 57 2.20 25.84 2.98
C PHE A 57 3.25 24.75 3.24
N GLU A 58 4.35 25.08 3.93
CA GLU A 58 5.41 24.11 4.22
C GLU A 58 4.95 23.03 5.21
N ASP A 59 4.13 23.39 6.19
CA ASP A 59 3.53 22.42 7.13
C ASP A 59 2.62 21.45 6.38
N PHE A 60 1.76 21.98 5.49
CA PHE A 60 0.90 21.16 4.64
C PHE A 60 1.70 20.24 3.73
N ARG A 61 2.73 20.79 3.07
CA ARG A 61 3.60 20.05 2.14
C ARG A 61 4.28 18.89 2.85
N THR A 62 4.89 19.14 4.00
CA THR A 62 5.57 18.11 4.80
C THR A 62 4.60 17.00 5.20
N ASP A 63 3.42 17.38 5.70
CA ASP A 63 2.41 16.44 6.14
C ASP A 63 1.93 15.53 4.99
N MET A 64 1.75 16.10 3.80
CA MET A 64 1.36 15.40 2.56
C MET A 64 2.45 14.43 2.04
N TYR A 65 3.72 14.81 2.11
CA TYR A 65 4.82 13.92 1.69
C TYR A 65 4.92 12.67 2.58
N GLU A 66 4.62 12.81 3.87
CA GLU A 66 4.63 11.69 4.82
C GLU A 66 3.42 10.73 4.67
N LEU A 67 2.46 11.03 3.80
CA LEU A 67 1.32 10.14 3.55
C LEU A 67 1.66 8.95 2.62
N PHE A 68 2.72 9.05 1.81
CA PHE A 68 3.08 8.09 0.73
C PHE A 68 4.42 7.37 0.98
#